data_AF-A0A848E533-F1
#
_entry.id   AF-A0A848E533-F1
#
_cell.length_a   1.000
_cell.length_b   1.000
_cell.length_c   1.000
_cell.angle_alpha   90.00
_cell.angle_beta   90.00
_cell.angle_gamma   90.00
#
_symmetry.space_group_name_H-M   'P 1'
#
loop_
_entity.id
_entity.type
_entity.pdbx_description
1 polymer ?
#
loop_
_entity_poly.entity_id
_entity_poly.type
_entity_poly.pdbx_seq_one_letter_code
_entity_poly.pdbx_strand_id
1 'polypeptide(L)'
;MSRTEEEKREDERKDKIQEIVNNLDRDIQRPPYNNNTSNNRGYSRKYKEYQKEEEKDRQQTTYEKICYNMASIFSIQADDSIREQLNPSLNLLGWTLTPGQVLSGAVGTAVFSFIAWAFIFIFNMLLGSIIPTSLLLIALIGPIGLGFYMFYKPKFAAQNKVIESSGEMILAILYMVVYMRSSPNLEGA
;
A
#
# COMPACT_ATOMS: atom_id res chain seq x y z
N MET A 1 31.65 54.37 -26.68
CA MET A 1 30.41 54.06 -27.43
C MET A 1 29.98 52.59 -27.29
N SER A 2 30.72 51.73 -26.56
CA SER A 2 30.45 50.29 -26.42
C SER A 2 29.60 49.88 -25.20
N ARG A 3 29.52 50.71 -24.16
CA ARG A 3 28.88 50.35 -22.87
C ARG A 3 27.33 50.32 -22.95
N THR A 4 26.76 51.11 -23.85
CA THR A 4 25.31 51.29 -24.01
C THR A 4 24.66 50.18 -24.85
N GLU A 5 25.44 49.46 -25.66
CA GLU A 5 24.94 48.30 -26.42
C GLU A 5 24.95 47.00 -25.60
N GLU A 6 25.84 46.87 -24.61
CA GLU A 6 25.85 45.73 -23.69
C GLU A 6 24.69 45.79 -22.70
N GLU A 7 24.39 46.98 -22.14
CA GLU A 7 23.21 47.18 -21.28
C GLU A 7 21.90 46.85 -22.01
N LYS A 8 21.73 47.32 -23.25
CA LYS A 8 20.55 46.98 -24.06
C LYS A 8 20.41 45.47 -24.30
N ARG A 9 21.52 44.76 -24.49
CA ARG A 9 21.52 43.31 -24.73
C ARG A 9 21.21 42.52 -23.46
N GLU A 10 21.61 43.01 -22.29
CA GLU A 10 21.23 42.41 -21.01
C GLU A 10 19.74 42.59 -20.71
N ASP A 11 19.19 43.78 -20.99
CA ASP A 11 17.78 44.05 -20.74
C ASP A 11 16.86 43.23 -21.65
N GLU A 12 17.18 43.11 -22.94
CA GLU A 12 16.45 42.19 -23.85
C GLU A 12 16.53 40.72 -23.40
N ARG A 13 17.64 40.32 -22.78
CA ARG A 13 17.80 38.96 -22.25
C ARG A 13 16.94 38.73 -21.02
N LYS A 14 16.87 39.71 -20.13
CA LYS A 14 16.02 39.66 -18.92
C LYS A 14 14.54 39.58 -19.32
N ASP A 15 14.13 40.37 -20.31
CA ASP A 15 12.74 40.36 -20.80
C ASP A 15 12.36 39.01 -21.40
N LYS A 16 13.24 38.41 -22.22
CA LYS A 16 13.02 37.05 -22.75
C LYS A 16 12.96 35.98 -21.66
N ILE A 17 13.84 36.06 -20.66
CA ILE A 17 13.82 35.12 -19.54
C ILE A 17 12.51 35.28 -18.76
N GLN A 18 12.06 36.50 -18.53
CA GLN A 18 10.81 36.79 -17.83
C GLN A 18 9.61 36.27 -18.62
N GLU A 19 9.61 36.38 -19.95
CA GLU A 19 8.58 35.83 -20.82
C GLU A 19 8.53 34.30 -20.78
N ILE A 20 9.70 33.65 -20.81
CA ILE A 20 9.82 32.18 -20.69
C ILE A 20 9.29 31.72 -19.32
N VAL A 21 9.70 32.39 -18.23
CA VAL A 21 9.22 32.10 -16.87
C VAL A 21 7.70 32.27 -16.78
N ASN A 22 7.15 33.35 -17.33
CA ASN A 22 5.70 33.61 -17.32
C ASN A 22 4.89 32.65 -18.21
N ASN A 23 5.50 32.06 -19.25
CA ASN A 23 4.87 30.99 -20.04
C ASN A 23 4.90 29.65 -19.29
N LEU A 24 6.03 29.31 -18.66
CA LEU A 24 6.15 28.11 -17.81
C LEU A 24 5.18 28.16 -16.63
N ASP A 25 5.01 29.31 -15.96
CA ASP A 25 4.05 29.47 -14.85
C ASP A 25 2.59 29.38 -15.32
N ARG A 26 2.28 29.68 -16.59
CA ARG A 26 0.94 29.55 -17.17
C ARG A 26 0.55 28.09 -17.44
N ASP A 27 1.50 27.30 -17.91
CA ASP A 27 1.28 25.86 -18.18
C ASP A 27 1.36 25.03 -16.91
N ILE A 28 2.11 25.48 -15.90
CA ILE A 28 2.13 24.94 -14.56
C ILE A 28 1.00 25.58 -13.74
N GLN A 29 -0.26 25.36 -14.13
CA GLN A 29 -1.39 25.56 -13.20
C GLN A 29 -1.32 24.48 -12.11
N ARG A 30 -0.46 24.68 -11.11
CA ARG A 30 -0.59 23.95 -9.85
C ARG A 30 -1.91 24.42 -9.23
N PRO A 31 -2.85 23.51 -8.94
CA PRO A 31 -4.08 23.91 -8.26
C PRO A 31 -3.68 24.66 -6.96
N PRO A 32 -4.31 25.80 -6.65
CA PRO A 32 -3.94 26.58 -5.49
C PRO A 32 -4.07 25.73 -4.24
N TYR A 33 -2.98 25.60 -3.46
CA TYR A 33 -3.00 24.92 -2.16
C TYR A 33 -3.68 25.83 -1.14
N ASN A 34 -5.01 25.88 -1.20
CA ASN A 34 -5.84 26.61 -0.27
C ASN A 34 -6.37 25.61 0.77
N ASN A 35 -5.84 25.70 1.98
CA ASN A 35 -6.21 24.85 3.11
C ASN A 35 -7.53 25.26 3.78
N ASN A 36 -8.17 26.35 3.34
CA ASN A 36 -9.35 26.92 4.00
C ASN A 36 -10.41 27.37 2.99
N THR A 37 -11.00 26.46 2.22
CA THR A 37 -12.29 26.76 1.55
C THR A 37 -13.12 25.49 1.37
N SER A 38 -14.10 25.34 2.26
CA SER A 38 -15.32 24.57 2.05
C SER A 38 -16.00 24.94 0.72
N ASN A 39 -16.50 23.92 0.02
CA ASN A 39 -17.37 23.95 -1.16
C ASN A 39 -16.74 24.20 -2.55
N ASN A 40 -16.56 23.07 -3.25
CA ASN A 40 -17.06 22.86 -4.61
C ASN A 40 -16.41 23.66 -5.75
N ARG A 41 -15.07 23.66 -5.85
CA ARG A 41 -14.40 23.84 -7.14
C ARG A 41 -14.03 22.48 -7.69
N GLY A 42 -14.76 22.08 -8.73
CA GLY A 42 -14.64 20.76 -9.32
C GLY A 42 -13.25 20.53 -9.87
N TYR A 43 -12.50 19.65 -9.21
CA TYR A 43 -11.31 19.03 -9.81
C TYR A 43 -11.59 18.60 -11.25
N SER A 44 -10.58 18.68 -12.11
CA SER A 44 -10.62 18.13 -13.47
C SER A 44 -11.23 16.72 -13.44
N ARG A 45 -12.11 16.40 -14.40
CA ARG A 45 -12.76 15.09 -14.49
C ARG A 45 -11.74 13.95 -14.39
N LYS A 46 -10.57 14.09 -15.03
CA LYS A 46 -9.47 13.13 -14.97
C LYS A 46 -8.85 12.99 -13.59
N TYR A 47 -8.73 14.09 -12.84
CA TYR A 47 -8.19 14.05 -11.48
C TYR A 47 -9.19 13.40 -10.50
N LYS A 48 -10.49 13.64 -10.67
CA LYS A 48 -11.52 12.94 -9.89
C LYS A 48 -11.55 11.44 -10.20
N GLU A 49 -11.36 11.09 -11.46
CA GLU A 49 -11.27 9.70 -11.92
C GLU A 49 -10.04 9.02 -11.32
N TYR A 50 -8.89 9.67 -11.37
CA TYR A 50 -7.66 9.21 -10.71
C TYR A 50 -7.81 9.05 -9.19
N GLN A 51 -8.38 10.04 -8.48
CA GLN A 51 -8.63 9.90 -7.04
C GLN A 51 -9.56 8.73 -6.73
N LYS A 52 -10.60 8.55 -7.55
CA LYS A 52 -11.55 7.45 -7.40
C LYS A 52 -10.90 6.09 -7.71
N GLU A 53 -9.93 6.04 -8.61
CA GLU A 53 -9.11 4.86 -8.90
C GLU A 53 -8.14 4.57 -7.75
N GLU A 54 -7.42 5.58 -7.24
CA GLU A 54 -6.57 5.41 -6.06
C GLU A 54 -7.37 4.99 -4.81
N GLU A 55 -8.56 5.53 -4.59
CA GLU A 55 -9.44 5.12 -3.49
C GLU A 55 -9.93 3.67 -3.65
N LYS A 56 -10.13 3.21 -4.89
CA LYS A 56 -10.46 1.81 -5.17
C LYS A 56 -9.27 0.89 -4.98
N ASP A 57 -8.06 1.31 -5.34
CA ASP A 57 -6.84 0.54 -5.11
C ASP A 57 -6.44 0.50 -3.63
N ARG A 58 -6.83 1.52 -2.86
CA ARG A 58 -6.75 1.52 -1.39
C ARG A 58 -7.81 0.65 -0.71
N GLN A 59 -8.63 -0.10 -1.45
CA GLN A 59 -9.58 -1.01 -0.83
C GLN A 59 -8.86 -1.98 0.09
N GLN A 60 -9.28 -1.95 1.35
CA GLN A 60 -8.75 -2.80 2.40
C GLN A 60 -8.75 -4.25 1.95
N THR A 61 -7.57 -4.87 1.97
CA THR A 61 -7.43 -6.28 1.68
C THR A 61 -8.32 -7.11 2.62
N THR A 62 -8.74 -8.32 2.20
CA THR A 62 -9.54 -9.21 3.08
C THR A 62 -8.86 -9.44 4.44
N TYR A 63 -7.53 -9.43 4.46
CA TYR A 63 -6.74 -9.49 5.68
C TYR A 63 -6.88 -8.25 6.56
N GLU A 64 -6.80 -7.05 5.97
CA GLU A 64 -7.05 -5.81 6.71
C GLU A 64 -8.42 -5.80 7.34
N LYS A 65 -9.46 -6.21 6.59
CA LYS A 65 -10.83 -6.31 7.12
C LYS A 65 -10.91 -7.24 8.33
N ILE A 66 -10.26 -8.40 8.29
CA ILE A 66 -10.20 -9.32 9.42
C ILE A 66 -9.47 -8.69 10.61
N CYS A 67 -8.31 -8.07 10.39
CA CYS A 67 -7.56 -7.41 11.46
C CYS A 67 -8.35 -6.25 12.08
N TYR A 68 -9.04 -5.44 11.29
CA TYR A 68 -9.92 -4.37 11.78
C TYR A 68 -11.09 -4.92 12.61
N ASN A 69 -11.77 -5.95 12.11
CA ASN A 69 -12.89 -6.57 12.81
C ASN A 69 -12.47 -7.25 14.11
N MET A 70 -11.27 -7.85 14.15
CA MET A 70 -10.76 -8.47 15.37
C MET A 70 -10.24 -7.43 16.36
N ALA A 71 -9.66 -6.33 15.88
CA ALA A 71 -9.19 -5.25 16.73
C ALA A 71 -10.33 -4.45 17.38
N SER A 72 -11.50 -4.35 16.73
CA SER A 72 -12.68 -3.75 17.35
C SER A 72 -13.25 -4.60 18.49
N ILE A 73 -13.01 -5.92 18.47
CA ILE A 73 -13.41 -6.84 19.54
C ILE A 73 -12.34 -6.90 20.63
N PHE A 74 -11.06 -6.97 20.25
CA PHE A 74 -9.92 -7.06 21.15
C PHE A 74 -8.90 -5.97 20.81
N SER A 75 -8.88 -4.89 21.59
CA SER A 75 -7.87 -3.85 21.47
C SER A 75 -6.59 -4.27 22.21
N ILE A 76 -5.71 -5.02 21.53
CA ILE A 76 -4.41 -5.40 22.10
C ILE A 76 -3.37 -4.35 21.71
N GLN A 77 -2.68 -3.79 22.70
CA GLN A 77 -1.53 -2.92 22.45
C GLN A 77 -0.32 -3.80 22.12
N ALA A 78 0.31 -3.53 20.96
CA ALA A 78 1.57 -4.16 20.60
C ALA A 78 2.71 -3.56 21.43
N ASP A 79 3.53 -4.45 22.00
CA ASP A 79 4.80 -4.14 22.64
C ASP A 79 5.82 -3.57 21.64
N ASP A 80 6.83 -2.85 22.13
CA ASP A 80 7.81 -2.16 21.29
C ASP A 80 8.62 -3.14 20.42
N SER A 81 8.90 -4.34 20.94
CA SER A 81 9.54 -5.44 20.19
C SER A 81 8.74 -5.90 18.97
N ILE A 82 7.42 -5.89 19.07
CA ILE A 82 6.49 -6.29 17.99
C ILE A 82 6.35 -5.15 16.98
N ARG A 83 6.32 -3.90 17.45
CA ARG A 83 6.26 -2.71 16.61
C ARG A 83 7.48 -2.59 15.71
N GLU A 84 8.68 -2.78 16.25
CA GLU A 84 9.93 -2.71 15.49
C GLU A 84 9.97 -3.76 14.37
N GLN A 85 9.43 -4.96 14.62
CA GLN A 85 9.40 -6.03 13.63
C GLN A 85 8.34 -5.87 12.54
N LEU A 86 7.19 -5.25 12.85
CA LEU A 86 6.04 -5.18 11.94
C LEU A 86 5.95 -3.84 11.20
N ASN A 87 6.36 -2.72 11.82
CA ASN A 87 6.28 -1.39 11.20
C ASN A 87 7.00 -1.31 9.84
N PRO A 88 8.23 -1.82 9.66
CA PRO A 88 8.89 -1.78 8.37
C PRO A 88 8.10 -2.50 7.27
N SER A 89 7.54 -3.67 7.59
CA SER A 89 6.74 -4.46 6.65
C SER A 89 5.41 -3.78 6.31
N LEU A 90 4.72 -3.21 7.31
CA LEU A 90 3.45 -2.51 7.12
C LEU A 90 3.63 -1.22 6.28
N ASN A 91 4.69 -0.46 6.57
CA ASN A 91 5.03 0.75 5.82
C ASN A 91 5.40 0.43 4.37
N LEU A 92 6.16 -0.63 4.12
CA LEU A 92 6.52 -1.07 2.76
C LEU A 92 5.28 -1.51 1.96
N LEU A 93 4.35 -2.18 2.64
CA LEU A 93 3.08 -2.60 2.03
C LEU A 93 2.13 -1.43 1.80
N GLY A 94 2.26 -0.33 2.55
CA GLY A 94 1.33 0.79 2.52
C GLY A 94 -0.01 0.47 3.19
N TRP A 95 -0.05 -0.54 4.05
CA TRP A 95 -1.27 -0.94 4.76
C TRP A 95 -1.60 0.07 5.87
N THR A 96 -2.89 0.40 6.02
CA THR A 96 -3.36 1.32 7.06
C THR A 96 -3.40 0.72 8.47
N LEU A 97 -2.91 -0.51 8.63
CA LEU A 97 -2.96 -1.25 9.89
C LEU A 97 -1.88 -0.81 10.86
N THR A 98 -2.22 -0.84 12.14
CA THR A 98 -1.26 -0.74 13.24
C THR A 98 -0.74 -2.13 13.65
N PRO A 99 0.48 -2.24 14.20
CA PRO A 99 1.00 -3.51 14.73
C PRO A 99 0.08 -4.14 15.79
N GLY A 100 -0.63 -3.32 16.58
CA GLY A 100 -1.63 -3.78 17.54
C GLY A 100 -2.84 -4.45 16.88
N GLN A 101 -3.32 -3.92 15.75
CA GLN A 101 -4.41 -4.54 14.99
C GLN A 101 -3.99 -5.87 14.35
N VAL A 102 -2.75 -5.98 13.88
CA VAL A 102 -2.20 -7.25 13.37
C VAL A 102 -2.14 -8.30 14.48
N LEU A 103 -1.64 -7.91 15.66
CA LEU A 103 -1.59 -8.79 16.83
C LEU A 103 -2.99 -9.23 17.27
N SER A 104 -3.92 -8.28 17.33
CA SER A 104 -5.33 -8.55 17.67
C SER A 104 -6.00 -9.44 16.63
N GLY A 105 -5.69 -9.27 15.34
CA GLY A 105 -6.10 -10.16 14.26
C GLY A 105 -5.56 -11.58 14.43
N ALA A 106 -4.27 -11.74 14.74
CA ALA A 106 -3.65 -13.04 14.95
C ALA A 106 -4.24 -13.77 16.17
N VAL A 107 -4.36 -13.08 17.31
CA VAL A 107 -4.95 -13.67 18.52
C VAL A 107 -6.44 -13.95 18.33
N GLY A 108 -7.19 -13.00 17.75
CA GLY A 108 -8.62 -13.15 17.49
C GLY A 108 -8.92 -14.32 16.56
N THR A 109 -8.18 -14.46 15.46
CA THR A 109 -8.32 -15.61 14.55
C THR A 109 -7.95 -16.94 15.21
N ALA A 110 -6.90 -16.97 16.05
CA ALA A 110 -6.54 -18.17 16.81
C ALA A 110 -7.65 -18.58 17.79
N VAL A 111 -8.21 -17.63 18.55
CA VAL A 111 -9.31 -17.87 19.49
C VAL A 111 -10.55 -18.34 18.75
N PHE A 112 -10.92 -17.68 17.65
CA PHE A 112 -12.10 -18.06 16.87
C PHE A 112 -11.95 -19.46 16.24
N SER A 113 -10.74 -19.78 15.75
CA SER A 113 -10.43 -21.11 15.23
C SER A 113 -10.46 -22.18 16.32
N PHE A 114 -9.99 -21.86 17.53
CA PHE A 114 -10.07 -22.76 18.68
C PHE A 114 -11.52 -23.01 19.11
N ILE A 115 -12.36 -21.98 19.14
CA ILE A 115 -13.80 -22.11 19.41
C ILE A 115 -14.46 -23.00 18.35
N ALA A 116 -14.16 -22.79 17.06
CA ALA A 116 -14.69 -23.62 15.99
C ALA A 116 -14.28 -25.09 16.14
N TRP A 117 -13.01 -25.36 16.48
CA TRP A 117 -12.52 -26.71 16.77
C TRP A 117 -13.26 -27.34 17.96
N ALA A 118 -13.47 -26.58 19.04
CA ALA A 118 -14.20 -27.05 20.21
C ALA A 118 -15.66 -27.40 19.88
N PHE A 119 -16.34 -26.60 19.05
CA PHE A 119 -17.68 -26.92 18.56
C PHE A 119 -17.71 -28.21 17.75
N ILE A 120 -16.76 -28.41 16.84
CA ILE A 120 -16.65 -29.65 16.05
C ILE A 120 -16.43 -30.85 16.97
N PHE A 121 -15.57 -30.70 17.99
CA PHE A 121 -15.30 -31.76 18.96
C PHE A 121 -16.57 -32.16 19.74
N ILE A 122 -17.33 -31.18 20.25
CA ILE A 122 -18.58 -31.42 20.97
C ILE A 122 -19.62 -32.08 20.06
N PHE A 123 -19.78 -31.58 18.83
CA PHE A 123 -20.71 -32.16 17.86
C PHE A 123 -20.36 -33.61 17.52
N ASN A 124 -19.07 -33.90 17.39
CA ASN A 124 -18.59 -35.24 17.11
C ASN A 124 -18.89 -36.21 18.26
N MET A 125 -18.72 -35.76 19.50
CA MET A 125 -19.06 -36.54 20.70
C MET A 125 -20.57 -36.79 20.79
N LEU A 126 -21.40 -35.79 20.47
CA LEU A 126 -22.87 -35.90 20.52
C LEU A 126 -23.43 -36.89 19.48
N LEU A 127 -22.80 -36.97 18.30
CA LEU A 127 -23.20 -37.85 17.19
C LEU A 127 -22.63 -39.27 17.30
N GLY A 128 -21.97 -39.62 18.40
CA GLY A 128 -21.43 -40.97 18.64
C GLY A 128 -20.05 -41.24 18.03
N SER A 129 -19.18 -40.23 17.97
CA SER A 129 -17.79 -40.34 17.50
C SER A 129 -17.63 -40.89 16.08
N ILE A 130 -18.27 -40.23 15.11
CA ILE A 130 -18.12 -40.51 13.67
C ILE A 130 -16.65 -40.34 13.22
N ILE A 131 -15.89 -39.45 13.89
CA ILE A 131 -14.49 -39.16 13.58
C ILE A 131 -13.65 -39.70 14.73
N PRO A 132 -12.56 -40.43 14.47
CA PRO A 132 -11.67 -40.91 15.53
C PRO A 132 -11.08 -39.73 16.30
N THR A 133 -11.11 -39.83 17.63
CA THR A 133 -10.65 -38.79 18.55
C THR A 133 -9.17 -38.43 18.35
N SER A 134 -8.35 -39.38 17.90
CA SER A 134 -6.95 -39.15 17.53
C SER A 134 -6.78 -38.15 16.39
N LEU A 135 -7.68 -38.17 15.39
CA LEU A 135 -7.65 -37.24 14.26
C LEU A 135 -8.07 -35.83 14.71
N LEU A 136 -9.06 -35.75 15.61
CA LEU A 136 -9.48 -34.49 16.23
C LEU A 136 -8.38 -33.84 17.07
N LEU A 137 -7.57 -34.66 17.74
CA LEU A 137 -6.43 -34.19 18.53
C LEU A 137 -5.32 -33.62 17.64
N ILE A 138 -5.05 -34.22 16.49
CA ILE A 138 -4.15 -33.66 15.47
C ILE A 138 -4.70 -32.34 14.93
N ALA A 139 -6.02 -32.23 14.75
CA ALA A 139 -6.66 -31.01 14.26
C ALA A 139 -6.49 -29.80 15.21
N LEU A 140 -6.14 -30.02 16.49
CA LEU A 140 -5.82 -28.94 17.44
C LEU A 140 -4.60 -28.10 17.02
N ILE A 141 -3.71 -28.66 16.20
CA ILE A 141 -2.55 -27.93 15.67
C ILE A 141 -2.99 -26.84 14.68
N GLY A 142 -4.13 -27.03 14.02
CA GLY A 142 -4.66 -26.10 13.01
C GLY A 142 -4.87 -24.67 13.54
N PRO A 143 -5.61 -24.47 14.65
CA PRO A 143 -5.81 -23.15 15.26
C PRO A 143 -4.49 -22.43 15.61
N ILE A 144 -3.52 -23.17 16.15
CA ILE A 144 -2.20 -22.62 16.50
C ILE A 144 -1.47 -22.19 15.22
N GLY A 145 -1.44 -23.06 14.21
CA GLY A 145 -0.83 -22.76 12.91
C GLY A 145 -1.46 -21.55 12.22
N LEU A 146 -2.78 -21.41 12.27
CA LEU A 146 -3.50 -20.26 11.71
C LEU A 146 -3.14 -18.95 12.40
N GLY A 147 -3.05 -18.94 13.74
CA GLY A 147 -2.63 -17.77 14.50
C GLY A 147 -1.21 -17.31 14.12
N PHE A 148 -0.26 -18.26 14.06
CA PHE A 148 1.10 -17.96 13.62
C PHE A 148 1.16 -17.47 12.18
N TYR A 149 0.43 -18.13 11.28
CA TYR A 149 0.35 -17.71 9.88
C TYR A 149 -0.15 -16.27 9.75
N MET A 150 -1.21 -15.92 10.48
CA MET A 150 -1.80 -14.58 10.48
C MET A 150 -0.81 -13.51 10.97
N PHE A 151 0.02 -13.83 11.97
CA PHE A 151 1.05 -12.95 12.51
C PHE A 151 2.21 -12.72 11.54
N TYR A 152 2.70 -13.76 10.88
CA TYR A 152 3.84 -13.67 9.95
C TYR A 152 3.45 -13.18 8.55
N LYS A 153 2.17 -13.24 8.19
CA LYS A 153 1.66 -12.80 6.88
C LYS A 153 2.20 -11.44 6.38
N PRO A 154 2.21 -10.34 7.16
CA PRO A 154 2.74 -9.05 6.69
C PRO A 154 4.22 -9.13 6.31
N LYS A 155 5.04 -9.92 7.02
CA LYS A 155 6.46 -10.08 6.67
C LYS A 155 6.63 -10.78 5.32
N PHE A 156 5.88 -11.86 5.09
CA PHE A 156 5.90 -12.57 3.81
C PHE A 156 5.36 -11.72 2.66
N ALA A 157 4.27 -10.99 2.89
CA ALA A 157 3.71 -10.10 1.88
C ALA A 157 4.71 -8.99 1.49
N ALA A 158 5.41 -8.41 2.47
CA ALA A 158 6.44 -7.41 2.22
C ALA A 158 7.59 -7.96 1.38
N GLN A 159 8.07 -9.17 1.69
CA GLN A 159 9.12 -9.84 0.89
C GLN A 159 8.66 -10.13 -0.53
N ASN A 160 7.44 -10.66 -0.71
CA ASN A 160 6.89 -10.93 -2.03
C ASN A 160 6.79 -9.66 -2.88
N LYS A 161 6.37 -8.53 -2.28
CA LYS A 161 6.32 -7.24 -2.95
C LYS A 161 7.70 -6.79 -3.43
N VAL A 162 8.75 -6.96 -2.62
CA VAL A 162 10.12 -6.63 -3.04
C VAL A 162 10.56 -7.49 -4.22
N ILE A 163 10.27 -8.79 -4.17
CA ILE A 163 10.62 -9.73 -5.23
C ILE A 163 9.90 -9.37 -6.53
N GLU A 164 8.60 -9.11 -6.45
CA GLU A 164 7.76 -8.70 -7.59
C GLU A 164 8.27 -7.38 -8.20
N SER A 165 8.44 -6.34 -7.39
CA SER A 165 8.95 -5.04 -7.87
C SER A 165 10.36 -5.15 -8.45
N SER A 166 11.22 -6.03 -7.93
CA SER A 166 12.55 -6.27 -8.50
C SER A 166 12.45 -6.95 -9.87
N GLY A 167 11.52 -7.91 -10.02
CA GLY A 167 11.25 -8.57 -11.31
C GLY A 167 10.72 -7.59 -12.36
N GLU A 168 9.76 -6.75 -11.98
CA GLU A 168 9.21 -5.70 -12.85
C GLU A 168 10.28 -4.68 -13.26
N MET A 169 11.16 -4.28 -12.34
CA MET A 169 12.26 -3.36 -12.63
C MET A 169 13.20 -3.94 -13.69
N ILE A 170 13.55 -5.22 -13.59
CA ILE A 170 14.41 -5.90 -14.58
C ILE A 170 13.70 -5.94 -15.94
N LEU A 171 12.40 -6.25 -15.97
CA LEU A 171 11.61 -6.28 -17.21
C LEU A 171 11.54 -4.89 -17.85
N ALA A 172 11.35 -3.83 -17.07
CA ALA A 172 11.32 -2.46 -17.55
C ALA A 172 12.66 -2.05 -18.18
N ILE A 173 13.79 -2.38 -17.55
CA ILE A 173 15.12 -2.13 -18.10
C ILE A 173 15.31 -2.91 -19.42
N LEU A 174 14.91 -4.18 -19.44
CA LEU A 174 15.00 -5.01 -20.64
C LEU A 174 14.21 -4.39 -21.81
N TYR A 175 12.97 -3.94 -21.56
CA TYR A 175 12.15 -3.28 -22.56
C TYR A 175 12.75 -1.96 -23.02
N MET A 176 13.30 -1.16 -22.11
CA MET A 176 14.00 0.08 -22.47
C MET A 176 15.19 -0.19 -23.39
N VAL A 177 16.02 -1.19 -23.08
CA VAL A 177 17.18 -1.56 -23.90
C VAL A 177 16.77 -2.10 -25.27
N VAL A 178 15.74 -2.96 -25.32
CA VAL A 178 15.20 -3.49 -26.59
C VAL A 178 14.65 -2.35 -27.45
N TYR A 179 13.90 -1.43 -26.84
CA TYR A 179 13.35 -0.27 -27.53
C TYR A 179 14.46 0.61 -28.12
N MET A 180 15.46 0.98 -27.30
CA MET A 180 16.62 1.76 -27.75
C MET A 180 17.39 1.09 -28.89
N ARG A 181 17.48 -0.24 -28.89
CA ARG A 181 18.11 -0.99 -29.99
C ARG A 181 17.26 -0.99 -31.27
N SER A 182 15.94 -1.05 -31.14
CA SER A 182 15.01 -1.10 -32.28
C SER A 182 14.72 0.26 -32.93
N SER A 183 14.73 1.35 -32.16
CA SER A 183 14.53 2.72 -32.63
C SER A 183 15.14 3.69 -31.61
N PRO A 184 16.37 4.17 -31.84
CA PRO A 184 17.09 5.03 -30.89
C PRO A 184 16.50 6.45 -30.72
N ASN A 185 15.35 6.75 -31.31
CA ASN A 185 14.84 8.11 -31.40
C ASN A 185 13.80 8.40 -30.31
N LEU A 186 14.28 8.89 -29.15
CA LEU A 186 13.44 9.46 -28.11
C LEU A 186 13.03 10.92 -28.39
N GLU A 187 13.40 11.49 -29.54
CA GLU A 187 13.21 12.91 -29.88
C GLU A 187 11.92 13.20 -30.70
N GLY A 188 11.02 12.22 -30.83
CA GLY A 188 9.85 12.31 -31.73
C GLY A 188 8.46 12.14 -31.09
N ALA A 189 8.33 12.16 -29.76
CA ALA A 189 7.06 11.99 -29.04
C ALA A 189 6.76 13.17 -28.11
#